data_AF-A0A8C6BEC3-F1
#
_entry.id   AF-A0A8C6BEC3-F1
#
_cell.length_a   1.000
_cell.length_b   1.000
_cell.length_c   1.000
_cell.angle_alpha   90.00
_cell.angle_beta   90.00
_cell.angle_gamma   90.00
#
_symmetry.space_group_name_H-M   'P 1'
#
loop_
_entity.id
_entity.type
_entity.pdbx_description
1 polymer ?
#
loop_
_entity_poly.entity_id
_entity_poly.type
_entity_poly.pdbx_seq_one_letter_code
_entity_poly.pdbx_strand_id
1 'polypeptide(L)'
;MDALEEESFVQSISSASDAEFGAMVGYLEDIIMDDEFQLLQRNFMDKYYQEFEDTEENKLTYTPIFNEYISLVEKYIEQLLDGYNLGTSMITHFKIEVL
;
A
#
# COMPACT_ATOMS: atom_id res chain seq x y z
N MET A 1 -12.99 -38.95 2.56
CA MET A 1 -12.09 -37.83 2.85
C MET A 1 -12.08 -37.67 4.35
N ASP A 2 -10.94 -37.94 4.96
CA ASP A 2 -10.76 -37.88 6.41
C ASP A 2 -10.78 -36.41 6.84
N ALA A 3 -11.54 -36.06 7.89
CA ALA A 3 -11.63 -34.67 8.35
C ALA A 3 -10.25 -34.08 8.76
N LEU A 4 -9.30 -34.96 9.09
CA LEU A 4 -7.92 -34.63 9.42
C LEU A 4 -7.07 -34.23 8.20
N GLU A 5 -7.36 -34.76 7.01
CA GLU A 5 -6.69 -34.34 5.77
C GLU A 5 -7.18 -32.96 5.32
N GLU A 6 -8.48 -32.69 5.47
CA GLU A 6 -9.07 -31.38 5.19
C GLU A 6 -8.51 -30.29 6.12
N GLU A 7 -8.38 -30.56 7.43
CA GLU A 7 -7.79 -29.62 8.40
C GLU A 7 -6.31 -29.34 8.11
N SER A 8 -5.52 -30.38 7.80
CA SER A 8 -4.10 -30.25 7.43
C SER A 8 -3.92 -29.43 6.15
N PHE A 9 -4.81 -29.56 5.18
CA PHE A 9 -4.76 -28.83 3.92
C PHE A 9 -5.13 -27.34 4.12
N VAL A 10 -6.17 -27.05 4.89
CA VAL A 10 -6.59 -25.68 5.24
C VAL A 10 -5.48 -24.96 6.01
N GLN A 11 -4.83 -25.63 6.96
CA GLN A 11 -3.70 -25.06 7.70
C GLN A 11 -2.50 -24.76 6.78
N SER A 12 -2.25 -25.63 5.80
CA SER A 12 -1.16 -25.44 4.83
C SER A 12 -1.43 -24.23 3.92
N ILE A 13 -2.66 -24.05 3.44
CA ILE A 13 -3.07 -22.88 2.65
C ILE A 13 -2.93 -21.59 3.46
N SER A 14 -3.41 -21.58 4.71
CA SER A 14 -3.29 -20.43 5.60
C SER A 14 -1.82 -20.04 5.83
N SER A 15 -0.93 -21.02 6.01
CA SER A 15 0.49 -20.73 6.20
C SER A 15 1.16 -20.14 4.96
N ALA A 16 0.71 -20.55 3.77
CA ALA A 16 1.21 -20.02 2.50
C ALA A 16 0.72 -18.59 2.27
N SER A 17 -0.55 -18.29 2.56
CA SER A 17 -1.07 -16.92 2.46
C SER A 17 -0.41 -15.97 3.46
N ASP A 18 -0.15 -16.42 4.69
CA ASP A 18 0.53 -15.61 5.70
C ASP A 18 1.98 -15.29 5.30
N ALA A 19 2.68 -16.25 4.69
CA ALA A 19 4.03 -16.06 4.18
C ALA A 19 4.07 -15.08 3.00
N GLU A 20 3.11 -15.18 2.07
CA GLU A 20 2.97 -14.24 0.97
C GLU A 20 2.66 -12.82 1.46
N PHE A 21 1.72 -12.67 2.41
CA PHE A 21 1.42 -11.38 3.04
C PHE A 21 2.65 -10.80 3.75
N GLY A 22 3.39 -11.60 4.52
CA GLY A 22 4.62 -11.16 5.18
C GLY A 22 5.68 -10.66 4.19
N ALA A 23 5.83 -11.33 3.04
CA ALA A 23 6.72 -10.88 1.97
C ALA A 23 6.23 -9.56 1.35
N MET A 24 4.92 -9.38 1.15
CA MET A 24 4.35 -8.12 0.66
C MET A 24 4.63 -6.96 1.61
N VAL A 25 4.43 -7.15 2.93
CA VAL A 25 4.73 -6.12 3.92
C VAL A 25 6.21 -5.74 3.88
N GLY A 26 7.11 -6.73 3.73
CA GLY A 26 8.54 -6.47 3.55
C GLY A 26 8.85 -5.62 2.32
N TYR A 27 8.26 -5.93 1.17
CA TYR A 27 8.44 -5.10 -0.03
C TYR A 27 7.90 -3.69 0.14
N LEU A 28 6.76 -3.51 0.82
CA LEU A 28 6.24 -2.17 1.11
C LEU A 28 7.16 -1.41 2.06
N GLU A 29 7.73 -2.08 3.06
CA GLU A 29 8.69 -1.47 3.98
C GLU A 29 9.91 -0.95 3.20
N ASP A 30 10.47 -1.77 2.31
CA ASP A 30 11.59 -1.40 1.45
C ASP A 30 11.24 -0.19 0.57
N ILE A 31 10.04 -0.17 -0.02
CA ILE A 31 9.57 0.95 -0.86
C ILE A 31 9.41 2.23 -0.04
N ILE A 32 8.84 2.15 1.17
CA ILE A 32 8.63 3.33 2.02
C ILE A 32 9.96 3.90 2.51
N MET A 33 10.96 3.05 2.75
CA MET A 33 12.30 3.45 3.14
C MET A 33 13.16 3.95 1.97
N ASP A 34 12.73 3.74 0.72
CA ASP A 34 13.50 4.13 -0.46
C ASP A 34 13.63 5.65 -0.61
N ASP A 35 14.83 6.11 -0.97
CA ASP A 35 15.15 7.52 -1.12
C ASP A 35 14.33 8.21 -2.22
N GLU A 36 13.98 7.49 -3.29
CA GLU A 36 13.16 8.03 -4.38
C GLU A 36 11.72 8.25 -3.92
N PHE A 37 11.16 7.34 -3.13
CA PHE A 37 9.84 7.50 -2.52
C PHE A 37 9.81 8.67 -1.51
N GLN A 38 10.84 8.79 -0.68
CA GLN A 38 10.98 9.91 0.26
C GLN A 38 11.11 11.25 -0.49
N LEU A 39 11.82 11.28 -1.62
CA LEU A 39 11.92 12.46 -2.48
C LEU A 39 10.57 12.80 -3.13
N LEU A 40 9.83 11.80 -3.60
CA LEU A 40 8.47 11.96 -4.13
C LEU A 40 7.54 12.62 -3.10
N GLN A 41 7.53 12.11 -1.86
CA GLN A 41 6.75 12.67 -0.77
C GLN A 41 7.17 14.11 -0.45
N ARG A 42 8.48 14.37 -0.36
CA ARG A 42 8.99 15.71 -0.07
C ARG A 42 8.62 16.72 -1.15
N ASN A 43 8.76 16.37 -2.43
CA ASN A 43 8.36 17.22 -3.55
C ASN A 43 6.87 17.55 -3.51
N PHE A 44 6.03 16.57 -3.13
CA PHE A 44 4.59 16.81 -2.96
C PHE A 44 4.30 17.74 -1.78
N MET A 45 4.97 17.54 -0.64
CA MET A 45 4.85 18.41 0.52
C MET A 45 5.30 19.83 0.20
N ASP A 46 6.44 20.01 -0.46
CA ASP A 46 6.97 21.33 -0.86
C ASP A 46 6.00 22.10 -1.77
N LYS A 47 5.17 21.40 -2.55
CA LYS A 47 4.12 21.99 -3.39
C LYS A 47 2.93 22.52 -2.59
N TYR A 48 2.55 21.85 -1.50
CA TYR A 48 1.27 22.12 -0.81
C TYR A 48 1.39 22.54 0.66
N TYR A 49 2.59 22.59 1.25
CA TYR A 49 2.77 22.87 2.68
C TYR A 49 2.10 24.18 3.14
N GLN A 50 2.01 25.19 2.27
CA GLN A 50 1.40 26.48 2.58
C GLN A 50 -0.14 26.43 2.66
N GLU A 51 -0.76 25.40 2.07
CA GLU A 51 -2.21 25.22 2.16
C GLU A 51 -2.62 24.74 3.55
N PHE A 52 -1.75 23.99 4.23
CA PHE A 52 -2.03 23.41 5.54
C PHE A 52 -1.79 24.41 6.67
N GLU A 53 -2.82 24.61 7.49
CA GLU A 53 -2.80 25.45 8.68
C GLU A 53 -2.90 24.60 9.94
N ASP A 54 -2.17 24.98 10.99
CA ASP A 54 -2.21 24.34 12.31
C ASP A 54 -3.41 24.85 13.12
N THR A 55 -4.60 24.47 12.68
CA THR A 55 -5.88 24.78 13.34
C THR A 55 -6.77 23.55 13.36
N GLU A 56 -7.78 23.52 14.23
CA GLU A 56 -8.72 22.39 14.32
C GLU A 56 -9.65 22.26 13.09
N GLU A 57 -9.83 23.33 12.31
CA GLU A 57 -10.74 23.34 11.15
C GLU A 57 -10.01 22.97 9.86
N ASN A 58 -10.54 21.99 9.13
CA ASN A 58 -10.01 21.57 7.84
C ASN A 58 -10.53 22.47 6.70
N LYS A 59 -9.63 22.90 5.81
CA LYS A 59 -10.00 23.59 4.57
C LYS A 59 -10.63 22.61 3.58
N LEU A 60 -11.58 23.09 2.79
CA LEU A 60 -12.16 22.31 1.68
C LEU A 60 -11.12 21.91 0.63
N THR A 61 -10.01 22.65 0.53
CA THR A 61 -8.88 22.35 -0.37
C THR A 61 -8.08 21.13 0.07
N TYR A 62 -8.21 20.64 1.30
CA TYR A 62 -7.49 19.45 1.77
C TYR A 62 -7.95 18.19 1.05
N THR A 63 -9.25 18.06 0.74
CA THR A 63 -9.79 16.88 0.05
C THR A 63 -9.18 16.65 -1.33
N PRO A 64 -9.15 17.64 -2.26
CA PRO A 64 -8.48 17.44 -3.55
C PRO A 64 -6.97 17.22 -3.41
N ILE A 65 -6.29 17.86 -2.46
CA ILE A 65 -4.86 17.63 -2.20
C ILE A 65 -4.62 16.19 -1.72
N PHE A 66 -5.44 15.69 -0.79
CA PHE A 66 -5.37 14.32 -0.31
C PHE A 66 -5.58 13.31 -1.44
N ASN A 67 -6.61 13.50 -2.28
CA ASN A 67 -6.86 12.60 -3.41
C ASN A 67 -5.72 12.61 -4.44
N GLU A 68 -5.10 13.76 -4.68
CA GLU A 68 -3.90 13.87 -5.53
C GLU A 68 -2.73 13.08 -4.92
N TYR A 69 -2.52 13.19 -3.61
CA TYR A 69 -1.48 12.44 -2.89
C TYR A 69 -1.70 10.92 -2.98
N ILE A 70 -2.93 10.46 -2.71
CA ILE A 70 -3.28 9.04 -2.83
C ILE A 70 -3.01 8.54 -4.25
N SER A 71 -3.49 9.27 -5.26
CA SER A 71 -3.28 8.89 -6.67
C SER A 71 -1.79 8.83 -7.05
N LEU A 72 -0.98 9.74 -6.50
CA LEU A 72 0.47 9.78 -6.73
C LEU A 72 1.16 8.56 -6.13
N VAL A 73 0.87 8.25 -4.86
CA VAL A 73 1.47 7.13 -4.13
C VAL A 73 1.02 5.80 -4.71
N GLU A 74 -0.28 5.61 -4.96
CA GLU A 74 -0.82 4.40 -5.58
C GLU A 74 -0.13 4.12 -6.91
N LYS A 75 -0.03 5.15 -7.78
CA LYS A 75 0.63 4.99 -9.07
C LYS A 75 2.11 4.62 -8.95
N TYR A 76 2.83 5.18 -7.98
CA TYR A 76 4.22 4.84 -7.75
C TYR A 76 4.39 3.39 -7.30
N ILE A 77 3.55 2.93 -6.35
CA ILE A 77 3.55 1.55 -5.87
C ILE A 77 3.16 0.59 -7.00
N GLU A 78 2.13 0.89 -7.78
CA GLU A 78 1.71 0.07 -8.93
C GLU A 78 2.86 -0.11 -9.94
N GLN A 79 3.59 0.97 -10.26
CA GLN A 79 4.74 0.90 -11.17
C GLN A 79 5.88 0.01 -10.65
N LEU A 80 6.13 0.04 -9.35
CA LEU A 80 7.14 -0.81 -8.73
C LEU A 80 6.70 -2.28 -8.76
N LEU A 81 5.47 -2.57 -8.35
CA LEU A 81 4.93 -3.92 -8.34
C LEU A 81 4.86 -4.57 -9.73
N ASP A 82 4.50 -3.79 -10.75
CA ASP A 82 4.58 -4.22 -12.16
C ASP A 82 6.02 -4.61 -12.54
N GLY A 83 7.02 -3.85 -12.07
CA GLY A 83 8.44 -4.15 -12.27
C GLY A 83 8.89 -5.46 -11.61
N TYR A 84 8.29 -5.84 -10.49
CA TYR A 84 8.60 -7.08 -9.77
C TYR A 84 7.85 -8.31 -10.29
N ASN A 85 6.98 -8.19 -11.30
CA ASN A 85 6.06 -9.25 -11.76
C ASN A 85 5.17 -9.83 -10.63
N LEU A 86 5.01 -9.12 -9.51
CA LEU A 86 4.02 -9.50 -8.51
C LEU A 86 2.67 -8.99 -8.98
N GLY A 87 2.01 -9.84 -9.77
CA GLY A 87 0.83 -9.50 -10.56
C GLY A 87 -0.35 -8.92 -9.77
N THR A 88 -1.29 -8.38 -10.55
CA THR A 88 -2.58 -7.72 -10.20
C THR A 88 -3.39 -8.32 -9.03
N SER A 89 -3.14 -9.57 -8.64
CA SER A 89 -3.69 -10.20 -7.44
C SER A 89 -3.30 -9.46 -6.15
N MET A 90 -2.09 -8.89 -6.07
CA MET A 90 -1.62 -8.18 -4.86
C MET A 90 -2.34 -6.85 -4.64
N ILE A 91 -2.51 -6.05 -5.71
CA ILE A 91 -3.25 -4.78 -5.67
C ILE A 91 -4.70 -5.00 -5.22
N THR A 92 -5.28 -6.15 -5.60
CA THR A 92 -6.65 -6.52 -5.23
C THR A 92 -6.77 -6.87 -3.74
N HIS A 93 -5.78 -7.56 -3.15
CA HIS A 93 -5.78 -7.88 -1.72
C HIS A 93 -5.70 -6.61 -0.86
N PHE A 94 -4.80 -5.67 -1.22
CA PHE A 94 -4.68 -4.39 -0.49
C PHE A 94 -5.92 -3.51 -0.60
N LYS A 95 -6.58 -3.45 -1.76
CA LYS A 95 -7.83 -2.68 -1.92
C LYS A 95 -9.03 -3.28 -1.18
N ILE A 96 -9.01 -4.59 -0.88
CA ILE A 96 -10.10 -5.28 -0.18
C ILE A 96 -9.93 -5.23 1.35
N GLU A 97 -8.71 -5.21 1.89
CA GLU A 97 -8.49 -5.20 3.34
C GLU A 97 -8.49 -3.81 4.00
N VAL A 98 -8.29 -2.74 3.24
CA VAL A 98 -8.15 -1.36 3.77
C VAL A 98 -9.42 -0.50 3.57
N LEU A 99 -10.48 -1.05 2.97
CA LEU A 99 -11.80 -0.42 2.82
C LEU A 99 -12.90 -1.23 3.52
#